data_AF-A0A8H6MRX5-F1
#
_entry.id   AF-A0A8H6MRX5-F1
#
_cell.length_a   1.000
_cell.length_b   1.000
_cell.length_c   1.000
_cell.angle_alpha   90.00
_cell.angle_beta   90.00
_cell.angle_gamma   90.00
#
_symmetry.space_group_name_H-M   'P 1'
#
loop_
_entity.id
_entity.type
_entity.pdbx_description
1 polymer ?
#
loop_
_entity_poly.entity_id
_entity_poly.type
_entity_poly.pdbx_seq_one_letter_code
_entity_poly.pdbx_strand_id
1 'polypeptide(L)'
;MAASRQILEASGVLSNSTLSLSLFSMADVDDHPWMIGNRMTFSVRPWDPPAEARGIFGGFLLAQSIRAGQETLPPAAEFSVHSLQSTFLRKGITDTKMRSHVDRVADGRTFATRLVRAMQDGECIFMAVLGFQKRGTASTDGNGNTSNVFRYELQMPNMDGKSPLELPAGYEGFQHRMGVPPAIVDALQMPFEWRSLPYEPAPGGDPTAFRARSLVRSPRISPGAPRVVHLAALAFLTDVWLLTVPHMATGVEYGKVAGGALGIQITLNHSVVFHDPDARADEWMVCLRTTEWAGEGRVLITKRLWNAESGKLLLSSSQEGLMRYARKQAKI
;
A
#
# COMPACT_ATOMS: atom_id res chain seq x y z
N MET A 1 2.07 -29.94 -19.60
CA MET A 1 1.62 -29.77 -18.20
C MET A 1 2.36 -30.64 -17.16
N ALA A 2 3.53 -31.24 -17.46
CA ALA A 2 4.31 -31.96 -16.43
C ALA A 2 5.81 -31.61 -16.40
N ALA A 3 6.35 -30.90 -17.41
CA ALA A 3 7.80 -30.63 -17.50
C ALA A 3 8.24 -29.31 -16.83
N SER A 4 7.30 -28.44 -16.43
CA SER A 4 7.62 -27.11 -15.84
C SER A 4 7.77 -27.12 -14.32
N ARG A 5 7.39 -28.22 -13.65
CA ARG A 5 7.40 -28.35 -12.18
C ARG A 5 8.73 -28.85 -11.62
N GLN A 6 9.52 -29.59 -12.40
CA GLN A 6 10.74 -30.27 -11.91
C GLN A 6 12.00 -29.40 -11.86
N ILE A 7 12.00 -28.17 -12.40
CA ILE A 7 13.19 -27.29 -12.37
C ILE A 7 13.24 -26.42 -11.09
N LEU A 8 12.17 -26.35 -10.31
CA LEU A 8 12.10 -25.56 -9.06
C LEU A 8 12.44 -26.37 -7.79
N GLU A 9 12.50 -27.70 -7.85
CA GLU A 9 12.67 -28.56 -6.65
C GLU A 9 14.12 -29.02 -6.40
N ALA A 10 15.08 -28.72 -7.29
CA ALA A 10 16.44 -29.26 -7.21
C ALA A 10 17.48 -28.40 -6.46
N SER A 11 17.11 -27.25 -5.90
CA SER A 11 18.02 -26.45 -5.06
C SER A 11 17.47 -26.32 -3.65
N GLY A 12 17.92 -27.19 -2.74
CA GLY A 12 17.59 -27.19 -1.32
C GLY A 12 18.05 -25.95 -0.56
N VAL A 13 17.43 -24.81 -0.87
CA VAL A 13 17.59 -23.54 -0.16
C VAL A 13 16.19 -23.03 0.18
N LEU A 14 15.55 -23.70 1.14
CA LEU A 14 14.50 -23.07 1.94
C LEU A 14 15.20 -22.15 2.93
N SER A 15 15.49 -20.91 2.51
CA SER A 15 15.84 -19.82 3.42
C SER A 15 14.72 -18.77 3.41
N ASN A 16 14.34 -18.35 4.61
CA ASN A 16 13.19 -17.50 4.96
C ASN A 16 13.23 -16.04 4.43
N SER A 17 13.75 -15.77 3.23
CA SER A 17 13.99 -14.39 2.76
C SER A 17 13.51 -14.08 1.34
N THR A 18 12.83 -15.00 0.66
CA THR A 18 12.21 -14.69 -0.64
C THR A 18 10.71 -14.51 -0.43
N LEU A 19 10.27 -13.28 -0.22
CA LEU A 19 8.89 -12.94 -0.54
C LEU A 19 8.72 -13.19 -2.03
N SER A 20 8.10 -14.32 -2.31
CA SER A 20 7.80 -14.75 -3.66
C SER A 20 7.02 -13.63 -4.33
N LEU A 21 7.47 -13.23 -5.52
CA LEU A 21 6.75 -12.36 -6.46
C LEU A 21 5.24 -12.65 -6.51
N SER A 22 4.78 -13.86 -6.15
CA SER A 22 3.38 -14.26 -5.94
C SER A 22 2.49 -13.17 -5.33
N LEU A 23 2.90 -12.48 -4.25
CA LEU A 23 2.05 -11.50 -3.56
C LEU A 23 1.57 -10.36 -4.48
N PHE A 24 2.41 -10.02 -5.46
CA PHE A 24 2.24 -8.92 -6.40
C PHE A 24 2.17 -9.41 -7.86
N SER A 25 2.13 -10.74 -8.06
CA SER A 25 2.12 -11.42 -9.35
C SER A 25 0.73 -11.99 -9.61
N MET A 26 0.33 -12.04 -10.88
CA MET A 26 -0.90 -12.71 -11.34
C MET A 26 -0.68 -14.21 -11.59
N ALA A 27 0.45 -14.78 -11.16
CA ALA A 27 0.79 -16.19 -11.38
C ALA A 27 -0.17 -17.17 -10.67
N ASP A 28 -0.88 -16.71 -9.64
CA ASP A 28 -1.86 -17.51 -8.88
C ASP A 28 -3.32 -17.23 -9.32
N VAL A 29 -3.52 -16.67 -10.53
CA VAL A 29 -4.85 -16.52 -11.10
C VAL A 29 -5.34 -17.88 -11.59
N ASP A 30 -6.25 -18.47 -10.81
CA ASP A 30 -6.67 -19.88 -10.96
C ASP A 30 -7.48 -20.19 -12.24
N ASP A 31 -7.81 -19.20 -13.07
CA ASP A 31 -8.57 -19.38 -14.31
C ASP A 31 -8.17 -18.37 -15.40
N HIS A 32 -8.23 -18.75 -16.68
CA HIS A 32 -8.12 -17.77 -17.77
C HIS A 32 -9.21 -16.69 -17.62
N PRO A 33 -8.87 -15.40 -17.69
CA PRO A 33 -9.84 -14.33 -17.49
C PRO A 33 -10.98 -14.46 -18.50
N TRP A 34 -12.22 -14.54 -18.01
CA TRP A 34 -13.41 -14.58 -18.87
C TRP A 34 -14.08 -13.20 -18.94
N MET A 35 -14.60 -12.90 -20.13
CA MET A 35 -15.24 -11.64 -20.49
C MET A 35 -16.76 -11.78 -20.47
N ILE A 36 -17.45 -10.88 -19.77
CA ILE A 36 -18.90 -10.67 -19.95
C ILE A 36 -19.11 -9.20 -20.32
N GLY A 37 -19.40 -8.94 -21.59
CA GLY A 37 -19.50 -7.57 -22.13
C GLY A 37 -18.16 -6.83 -21.99
N ASN A 38 -18.14 -5.73 -21.23
CA ASN A 38 -16.95 -4.90 -21.01
C ASN A 38 -16.25 -5.19 -19.65
N ARG A 39 -16.58 -6.32 -19.03
CA ARG A 39 -16.09 -6.72 -17.70
C ARG A 39 -15.16 -7.93 -17.78
N MET A 40 -13.95 -7.78 -17.23
CA MET A 40 -13.00 -8.88 -16.99
C MET A 40 -13.10 -9.37 -15.54
N THR A 41 -12.95 -10.68 -15.33
CA THR A 41 -12.91 -11.29 -13.99
C THR A 41 -11.56 -11.95 -13.74
N PHE A 42 -10.96 -11.67 -12.59
CA PHE A 42 -9.74 -12.33 -12.10
C PHE A 42 -10.03 -13.00 -10.75
N SER A 43 -9.46 -14.17 -10.49
CA SER A 43 -9.61 -14.87 -9.22
C SER A 43 -8.25 -15.05 -8.57
N VAL A 44 -8.06 -14.55 -7.35
CA VAL A 44 -6.80 -14.66 -6.61
C VAL A 44 -7.10 -15.14 -5.19
N ARG A 45 -6.26 -16.02 -4.65
CA ARG A 45 -6.29 -16.35 -3.21
C ARG A 45 -5.71 -15.19 -2.42
N PRO A 46 -6.44 -14.63 -1.44
CA PRO A 46 -5.90 -13.58 -0.60
C PRO A 46 -4.58 -14.01 0.06
N TRP A 47 -3.67 -13.06 0.25
CA TRP A 47 -2.55 -13.29 1.15
C TRP A 47 -3.08 -13.51 2.55
N ASP A 48 -2.69 -14.63 3.15
CA ASP A 48 -3.10 -15.06 4.49
C ASP A 48 -1.95 -14.78 5.49
N PRO A 49 -1.97 -13.63 6.19
CA PRO A 49 -1.12 -13.45 7.36
C PRO A 49 -1.54 -14.43 8.47
N PRO A 50 -0.61 -14.88 9.32
CA PRO A 50 -0.88 -15.71 10.50
C PRO A 50 -2.16 -15.35 11.29
N ALA A 51 -2.73 -16.39 11.94
CA ALA A 51 -4.09 -16.56 12.48
C ALA A 51 -4.73 -15.43 13.32
N GLU A 52 -4.03 -14.35 13.61
CA GLU A 52 -4.49 -13.21 14.43
C GLU A 52 -5.07 -12.06 13.58
N ALA A 53 -4.82 -12.06 12.27
CA ALA A 53 -5.34 -11.04 11.36
C ALA A 53 -6.85 -11.18 11.12
N ARG A 54 -7.61 -10.11 11.33
CA ARG A 54 -9.09 -10.11 11.22
C ARG A 54 -9.59 -9.80 9.80
N GLY A 55 -9.11 -10.52 8.79
CA GLY A 55 -9.59 -10.46 7.40
C GLY A 55 -8.50 -10.05 6.39
N ILE A 56 -8.90 -9.89 5.12
CA ILE A 56 -7.97 -9.53 4.03
C ILE A 56 -7.34 -8.16 4.31
N PHE A 57 -6.00 -8.09 4.25
CA PHE A 57 -5.26 -6.85 4.43
C PHE A 57 -5.58 -5.82 3.33
N GLY A 58 -5.77 -4.55 3.70
CA GLY A 58 -6.22 -3.52 2.77
C GLY A 58 -5.22 -3.24 1.66
N GLY A 59 -3.92 -3.18 1.97
CA GLY A 59 -2.85 -3.03 0.98
C GLY A 59 -2.82 -4.13 -0.07
N PHE A 60 -3.26 -5.35 0.26
CA PHE A 60 -3.41 -6.42 -0.72
C PHE A 60 -4.54 -6.11 -1.72
N LEU A 61 -5.69 -5.62 -1.25
CA LEU A 61 -6.80 -5.20 -2.12
C LEU A 61 -6.41 -4.08 -3.06
N LEU A 62 -5.62 -3.10 -2.58
CA LEU A 62 -5.09 -2.00 -3.40
C LEU A 62 -4.17 -2.53 -4.50
N ALA A 63 -3.18 -3.36 -4.15
CA ALA A 63 -2.22 -3.94 -5.08
C ALA A 63 -2.88 -4.81 -6.15
N GLN A 64 -3.78 -5.71 -5.74
CA GLN A 64 -4.50 -6.60 -6.65
C GLN A 64 -5.44 -5.83 -7.57
N SER A 65 -6.01 -4.71 -7.12
CA SER A 65 -6.84 -3.86 -7.97
C SER A 65 -6.02 -3.21 -9.09
N ILE A 66 -4.84 -2.68 -8.77
CA ILE A 66 -3.92 -2.13 -9.78
C ILE A 66 -3.55 -3.20 -10.81
N ARG A 67 -3.22 -4.41 -10.35
CA ARG A 67 -2.91 -5.54 -11.23
C ARG A 67 -4.09 -5.86 -12.14
N ALA A 68 -5.26 -6.14 -11.58
CA ALA A 68 -6.46 -6.48 -12.34
C ALA A 68 -6.82 -5.37 -13.35
N GLY A 69 -6.74 -4.10 -12.94
CA GLY A 69 -6.95 -2.96 -13.84
C GLY A 69 -5.96 -2.92 -15.01
N GLN A 70 -4.67 -3.11 -14.73
CA GLN A 70 -3.61 -3.07 -15.74
C GLN A 70 -3.78 -4.16 -16.80
N GLU A 71 -4.19 -5.38 -16.43
CA GLU A 71 -4.41 -6.49 -17.36
C GLU A 71 -5.53 -6.21 -18.39
N THR A 72 -6.41 -5.23 -18.11
CA THR A 72 -7.52 -4.86 -19.01
C THR A 72 -7.18 -3.72 -19.97
N LEU A 73 -5.95 -3.23 -19.95
CA LEU A 73 -5.47 -2.17 -20.85
C LEU A 73 -5.03 -2.78 -22.19
N PRO A 74 -5.14 -2.04 -23.30
CA PRO A 74 -4.64 -2.49 -24.59
C PRO A 74 -3.16 -2.92 -24.51
N PRO A 75 -2.76 -4.02 -25.20
CA PRO A 75 -1.37 -4.45 -25.24
C PRO A 75 -0.50 -3.49 -26.03
N ALA A 76 0.09 -2.54 -25.33
CA ALA A 76 1.30 -1.81 -25.66
C ALA A 76 1.76 -1.18 -24.35
N ALA A 77 3.05 -1.23 -24.05
CA ALA A 77 3.66 -0.88 -22.75
C ALA A 77 3.58 0.62 -22.37
N GLU A 78 2.47 1.27 -22.69
CA GLU A 78 2.32 2.71 -22.68
C GLU A 78 1.62 3.22 -21.43
N PHE A 79 0.69 2.48 -20.82
CA PHE A 79 -0.10 3.00 -19.70
C PHE A 79 0.49 2.60 -18.34
N SER A 80 0.64 3.59 -17.47
CA SER A 80 0.97 3.41 -16.05
C SER A 80 -0.17 3.94 -15.19
N VAL A 81 -0.44 3.29 -14.06
CA VAL A 81 -1.36 3.84 -13.05
C VAL A 81 -0.82 5.17 -12.54
N HIS A 82 -1.66 6.20 -12.50
CA HIS A 82 -1.34 7.53 -11.95
C HIS A 82 -2.25 7.89 -10.76
N SER A 83 -3.40 7.24 -10.63
CA SER A 83 -4.30 7.45 -9.49
C SER A 83 -5.08 6.20 -9.12
N LEU A 84 -5.38 6.08 -7.83
CA LEU A 84 -6.26 5.09 -7.24
C LEU A 84 -7.12 5.80 -6.19
N GLN A 85 -8.43 5.58 -6.23
CA GLN A 85 -9.36 5.97 -5.17
C GLN A 85 -10.19 4.75 -4.79
N SER A 86 -10.30 4.45 -3.50
CA SER A 86 -10.95 3.22 -3.05
C SER A 86 -11.79 3.38 -1.80
N THR A 87 -12.72 2.44 -1.60
CA THR A 87 -13.53 2.30 -0.39
C THR A 87 -13.59 0.84 0.06
N PHE A 88 -13.49 0.64 1.37
CA PHE A 88 -13.60 -0.65 2.04
C PHE A 88 -15.02 -0.81 2.55
N LEU A 89 -15.74 -1.80 2.03
CA LEU A 89 -17.17 -1.95 2.27
C LEU A 89 -17.46 -3.00 3.34
N ARG A 90 -16.72 -4.11 3.32
CA ARG A 90 -16.93 -5.27 4.20
C ARG A 90 -15.59 -5.91 4.54
N LYS A 91 -15.56 -6.62 5.67
CA LYS A 91 -14.44 -7.48 6.03
C LYS A 91 -14.35 -8.64 5.03
N GLY A 92 -13.18 -8.81 4.41
CA GLY A 92 -12.90 -9.99 3.57
C GLY A 92 -12.49 -11.22 4.40
N ILE A 93 -12.62 -12.40 3.80
CA ILE A 93 -12.27 -13.70 4.36
C ILE A 93 -11.00 -14.21 3.66
N THR A 94 -9.97 -14.64 4.38
CA THR A 94 -8.68 -15.04 3.79
C THR A 94 -8.71 -16.46 3.19
N ASP A 95 -9.49 -17.37 3.79
CA ASP A 95 -9.61 -18.77 3.36
C ASP A 95 -10.41 -18.98 2.06
N THR A 96 -11.09 -17.95 1.55
CA THR A 96 -11.90 -18.04 0.34
C THR A 96 -11.35 -17.16 -0.78
N LYS A 97 -11.46 -17.63 -2.02
CA LYS A 97 -11.00 -16.89 -3.20
C LYS A 97 -11.72 -15.55 -3.31
N MET A 98 -10.98 -14.52 -3.69
CA MET A 98 -11.51 -13.21 -4.03
C MET A 98 -11.60 -13.08 -5.55
N ARG A 99 -12.75 -12.62 -6.07
CA ARG A 99 -12.93 -12.33 -7.49
C ARG A 99 -12.90 -10.83 -7.75
N SER A 100 -12.03 -10.37 -8.63
CA SER A 100 -11.97 -8.97 -9.07
C SER A 100 -12.76 -8.80 -10.36
N HIS A 101 -13.85 -8.04 -10.31
CA HIS A 101 -14.59 -7.58 -11.48
C HIS A 101 -14.05 -6.22 -11.94
N VAL A 102 -13.56 -6.14 -13.17
CA VAL A 102 -13.01 -4.90 -13.74
C VAL A 102 -13.88 -4.41 -14.89
N ASP A 103 -14.53 -3.27 -14.71
CA ASP A 103 -15.26 -2.58 -15.77
C ASP A 103 -14.34 -1.55 -16.46
N ARG A 104 -14.24 -1.57 -17.80
CA ARG A 104 -13.49 -0.58 -18.59
C ARG A 104 -14.32 0.69 -18.77
N VAL A 105 -14.31 1.57 -17.78
CA VAL A 105 -15.15 2.78 -17.73
C VAL A 105 -14.87 3.74 -18.90
N ALA A 106 -13.60 3.97 -19.23
CA ALA A 106 -13.21 4.81 -20.35
C ALA A 106 -11.85 4.38 -20.94
N ASP A 107 -11.74 4.46 -22.26
CA ASP A 107 -10.51 4.22 -23.02
C ASP A 107 -10.25 5.39 -23.96
N GLY A 108 -9.51 6.39 -23.48
CA GLY A 108 -9.07 7.52 -24.28
C GLY A 108 -7.68 7.31 -24.88
N ARG A 109 -7.24 8.26 -25.72
CA ARG A 109 -5.90 8.24 -26.34
C ARG A 109 -4.76 8.37 -25.33
N THR A 110 -4.99 9.17 -24.28
CA THR A 110 -3.97 9.53 -23.26
C THR A 110 -4.29 8.94 -21.89
N PHE A 111 -5.57 8.82 -21.55
CA PHE A 111 -6.03 8.35 -20.24
C PHE A 111 -7.00 7.19 -20.41
N ALA A 112 -6.94 6.26 -19.46
CA ALA A 112 -7.90 5.16 -19.32
C ALA A 112 -8.39 5.10 -17.87
N THR A 113 -9.64 4.70 -17.69
CA THR A 113 -10.26 4.57 -16.36
C THR A 113 -10.82 3.17 -16.19
N ARG A 114 -10.57 2.57 -15.03
CA ARG A 114 -11.10 1.26 -14.64
C ARG A 114 -11.84 1.36 -13.31
N LEU A 115 -12.96 0.65 -13.21
CA LEU A 115 -13.64 0.39 -11.95
C LEU A 115 -13.38 -1.07 -11.57
N VAL A 116 -12.72 -1.29 -10.45
CA VAL A 116 -12.45 -2.62 -9.90
C VAL A 116 -13.34 -2.86 -8.68
N ARG A 117 -14.01 -4.01 -8.66
CA ARG A 117 -14.79 -4.48 -7.50
C ARG A 117 -14.27 -5.84 -7.08
N ALA A 118 -13.79 -5.94 -5.86
CA ALA A 118 -13.43 -7.21 -5.24
C ALA A 118 -14.68 -7.84 -4.61
N MET A 119 -14.93 -9.08 -4.96
CA MET A 119 -16.15 -9.82 -4.63
C MET A 119 -15.81 -11.09 -3.85
N GLN A 120 -16.60 -11.39 -2.82
CA GLN A 120 -16.65 -12.68 -2.13
C GLN A 120 -18.10 -13.06 -1.89
N ASP A 121 -18.46 -14.33 -2.14
CA ASP A 121 -19.81 -14.87 -1.95
C ASP A 121 -20.93 -14.01 -2.58
N GLY A 122 -20.64 -13.38 -3.72
CA GLY A 122 -21.58 -12.50 -4.43
C GLY A 122 -21.64 -11.06 -3.91
N GLU A 123 -21.02 -10.77 -2.77
CA GLU A 123 -20.99 -9.45 -2.15
C GLU A 123 -19.72 -8.67 -2.52
N CYS A 124 -19.87 -7.36 -2.74
CA CYS A 124 -18.73 -6.47 -2.96
C CYS A 124 -18.09 -6.11 -1.60
N ILE A 125 -16.83 -6.48 -1.41
CA ILE A 125 -16.09 -6.22 -0.17
C ILE A 125 -15.23 -4.96 -0.28
N PHE A 126 -14.81 -4.60 -1.49
CA PHE A 126 -13.93 -3.47 -1.77
C PHE A 126 -14.14 -2.97 -3.19
N MET A 127 -14.01 -1.67 -3.39
CA MET A 127 -14.14 -1.04 -4.70
C MET A 127 -13.04 0.01 -4.89
N ALA A 128 -12.48 0.07 -6.09
CA ALA A 128 -11.51 1.08 -6.50
C ALA A 128 -11.80 1.63 -7.90
N VAL A 129 -11.60 2.93 -8.07
CA VAL A 129 -11.47 3.57 -9.37
C VAL A 129 -9.98 3.82 -9.62
N LEU A 130 -9.51 3.42 -10.79
CA LEU A 130 -8.12 3.53 -11.19
C LEU A 130 -7.99 4.41 -12.43
N GLY A 131 -7.10 5.39 -12.36
CA GLY A 131 -6.69 6.19 -13.51
C GLY A 131 -5.35 5.73 -14.04
N PHE A 132 -5.28 5.49 -15.35
CA PHE A 132 -4.08 5.13 -16.08
C PHE A 132 -3.76 6.21 -17.11
N GLN A 133 -2.48 6.52 -17.27
CA GLN A 133 -2.00 7.51 -18.22
C GLN A 133 -0.94 6.90 -19.12
N LYS A 134 -1.04 7.19 -20.41
CA LYS A 134 -0.01 6.90 -21.41
C LYS A 134 1.28 7.67 -21.08
N ARG A 135 2.43 7.00 -21.16
CA ARG A 135 3.74 7.56 -20.92
C ARG A 135 4.17 8.50 -22.05
N GLY A 136 5.08 9.42 -21.73
CA GLY A 136 5.70 10.31 -22.73
C GLY A 136 4.74 11.29 -23.39
N THR A 137 3.60 11.59 -22.75
CA THR A 137 2.57 12.46 -23.33
C THR A 137 2.86 13.95 -23.17
N ALA A 138 3.84 14.31 -22.34
CA ALA A 138 4.30 15.69 -22.23
C ALA A 138 5.13 16.05 -23.47
N SER A 139 4.75 17.13 -24.16
CA SER A 139 5.50 17.64 -25.31
C SER A 139 6.90 18.03 -24.88
N THR A 140 7.91 17.45 -25.52
CA THR A 140 9.30 17.90 -25.44
C THR A 140 9.60 18.87 -26.59
N ASP A 141 10.43 19.87 -26.34
CA ASP A 141 11.08 20.62 -27.40
C ASP A 141 12.16 19.75 -28.08
N GLY A 142 12.76 20.28 -29.15
CA GLY A 142 13.83 19.59 -29.90
C GLY A 142 15.09 19.30 -29.08
N ASN A 143 15.19 19.82 -27.84
CA ASN A 143 16.29 19.60 -26.91
C ASN A 143 15.91 18.62 -25.77
N GLY A 144 14.72 18.01 -25.82
CA GLY A 144 14.24 17.08 -24.79
C GLY A 144 13.65 17.76 -23.54
N ASN A 145 13.55 19.08 -23.49
CA ASN A 145 12.91 19.80 -22.40
C ASN A 145 11.41 19.89 -22.63
N THR A 146 10.58 19.60 -21.63
CA THR A 146 9.13 19.78 -21.82
C THR A 146 8.76 21.24 -21.72
N SER A 147 8.34 21.86 -22.83
CA SER A 147 8.14 23.31 -22.92
C SER A 147 6.73 23.80 -22.54
N ASN A 148 5.79 22.91 -22.18
CA ASN A 148 4.39 23.26 -21.92
C ASN A 148 3.79 22.59 -20.66
N VAL A 149 4.56 22.37 -19.59
CA VAL A 149 4.08 21.71 -18.37
C VAL A 149 4.62 22.34 -17.09
N PHE A 150 3.84 22.27 -16.00
CA PHE A 150 4.32 22.61 -14.66
C PHE A 150 5.23 21.51 -14.12
N ARG A 151 6.30 21.92 -13.43
CA ARG A 151 7.23 21.01 -12.74
C ARG A 151 7.57 21.57 -11.38
N TYR A 152 6.99 20.98 -10.35
CA TYR A 152 7.34 21.21 -8.96
C TYR A 152 6.94 19.99 -8.15
N GLU A 153 7.62 19.76 -7.04
CA GLU A 153 7.31 18.69 -6.10
C GLU A 153 7.64 19.15 -4.68
N LEU A 154 7.00 18.51 -3.70
CA LEU A 154 7.39 18.69 -2.30
C LEU A 154 8.79 18.09 -2.11
N GLN A 155 9.66 18.85 -1.46
CA GLN A 155 11.00 18.39 -1.13
C GLN A 155 10.93 17.24 -0.12
N MET A 156 11.86 16.30 -0.28
CA MET A 156 12.06 15.22 0.68
C MET A 156 12.31 15.83 2.08
N PRO A 157 11.68 15.31 3.14
CA PRO A 157 11.92 15.81 4.49
C PRO A 157 13.37 15.56 4.90
N ASN A 158 13.90 16.42 5.79
CA ASN A 158 15.19 16.17 6.42
C ASN A 158 15.15 14.82 7.16
N MET A 159 16.21 14.03 7.02
CA MET A 159 16.37 12.72 7.69
C MET A 159 17.50 12.74 8.72
N ASP A 160 17.82 13.93 9.25
CA ASP A 160 18.84 14.18 10.27
C ASP A 160 20.23 13.65 9.87
N GLY A 161 20.50 13.62 8.56
CA GLY A 161 21.72 13.06 7.96
C GLY A 161 21.84 11.53 8.06
N LYS A 162 20.79 10.81 8.50
CA LYS A 162 20.83 9.36 8.75
C LYS A 162 20.62 8.55 7.48
N SER A 163 21.58 7.67 7.19
CA SER A 163 21.44 6.61 6.21
C SER A 163 20.65 5.41 6.76
N PRO A 164 20.11 4.52 5.90
CA PRO A 164 19.37 3.35 6.36
C PRO A 164 20.17 2.43 7.30
N LEU A 165 21.49 2.34 7.12
CA LEU A 165 22.37 1.45 7.88
C LEU A 165 22.68 1.96 9.29
N GLU A 166 22.51 3.26 9.54
CA GLU A 166 22.70 3.86 10.87
C GLU A 166 21.48 3.71 11.77
N LEU A 167 20.35 3.25 11.23
CA LEU A 167 19.09 3.10 11.96
C LEU A 167 18.83 1.62 12.28
N PRO A 168 18.25 1.31 13.45
CA PRO A 168 17.90 -0.07 13.79
C PRO A 168 16.98 -0.73 12.78
N ALA A 169 17.19 -2.02 12.55
CA ALA A 169 16.41 -2.81 11.60
C ALA A 169 15.05 -3.19 12.15
N GLY A 170 14.07 -3.30 11.24
CA GLY A 170 12.79 -3.89 11.55
C GLY A 170 11.95 -2.99 12.44
N TYR A 171 11.22 -3.62 13.36
CA TYR A 171 10.15 -2.97 14.09
C TYR A 171 10.43 -2.80 15.58
N GLU A 172 11.62 -3.13 16.08
CA GLU A 172 11.90 -3.10 17.52
C GLU A 172 11.62 -1.71 18.14
N GLY A 173 12.12 -0.65 17.51
CA GLY A 173 11.82 0.71 17.92
C GLY A 173 10.35 1.11 17.74
N PHE A 174 9.62 0.48 16.82
CA PHE A 174 8.18 0.69 16.63
C PHE A 174 7.35 -0.05 17.70
N GLN A 175 7.66 -1.31 17.96
CA GLN A 175 7.03 -2.17 18.97
C GLN A 175 7.09 -1.51 20.35
N HIS A 176 8.29 -1.10 20.77
CA HIS A 176 8.49 -0.48 22.08
C HIS A 176 7.74 0.86 22.21
N ARG A 177 7.78 1.72 21.19
CA ARG A 177 7.13 3.04 21.25
C ARG A 177 5.61 2.98 21.19
N MET A 178 5.07 1.97 20.51
CA MET A 178 3.63 1.82 20.35
C MET A 178 3.00 0.94 21.43
N GLY A 179 3.79 0.21 22.22
CA GLY A 179 3.25 -0.79 23.14
C GLY A 179 2.58 -1.97 22.43
N VAL A 180 2.93 -2.21 21.17
CA VAL A 180 2.43 -3.36 20.39
C VAL A 180 3.28 -4.58 20.78
N PRO A 181 2.68 -5.69 21.27
CA PRO A 181 3.42 -6.91 21.54
C PRO A 181 4.21 -7.38 20.31
N PRO A 182 5.50 -7.75 20.45
CA PRO A 182 6.33 -8.20 19.33
C PRO A 182 5.67 -9.32 18.51
N ALA A 183 5.00 -10.27 19.19
CA ALA A 183 4.26 -11.36 18.56
C ALA A 183 3.27 -10.89 17.48
N ILE A 184 2.54 -9.77 17.70
CA ILE A 184 1.58 -9.26 16.70
C ILE A 184 2.33 -8.74 15.46
N VAL A 185 3.43 -8.03 15.67
CA VAL A 185 4.22 -7.46 14.56
C VAL A 185 4.93 -8.56 13.78
N ASP A 186 5.49 -9.53 14.48
CA ASP A 186 6.18 -10.68 13.88
C ASP A 186 5.19 -11.58 13.13
N ALA A 187 3.99 -11.78 13.69
CA ALA A 187 2.90 -12.50 13.05
C ALA A 187 2.39 -11.79 11.79
N LEU A 188 2.51 -10.47 11.67
CA LEU A 188 2.10 -9.78 10.43
C LEU A 188 3.03 -10.06 9.26
N GLN A 189 4.23 -10.64 9.45
CA GLN A 189 5.18 -11.01 8.39
C GLN A 189 5.30 -9.96 7.26
N MET A 190 5.27 -8.67 7.64
CA MET A 190 5.15 -7.58 6.68
C MET A 190 6.38 -7.55 5.78
N PRO A 191 6.20 -7.44 4.45
CA PRO A 191 7.28 -7.69 3.52
C PRO A 191 8.33 -6.58 3.46
N PHE A 192 8.08 -5.44 4.10
CA PHE A 192 8.93 -4.26 4.00
C PHE A 192 9.94 -4.20 5.13
N GLU A 193 11.16 -3.83 4.78
CA GLU A 193 12.20 -3.46 5.73
C GLU A 193 11.99 -2.00 6.14
N TRP A 194 11.90 -1.75 7.46
CA TRP A 194 11.73 -0.41 8.01
C TRP A 194 12.93 0.01 8.84
N ARG A 195 13.24 1.31 8.76
CA ARG A 195 14.28 2.01 9.49
C ARG A 195 13.70 3.34 9.96
N SER A 196 13.24 3.40 11.21
CA SER A 196 12.47 4.56 11.70
C SER A 196 13.34 5.57 12.43
N LEU A 197 13.11 6.85 12.18
CA LEU A 197 13.69 7.91 13.00
C LEU A 197 12.90 8.06 14.32
N PRO A 198 13.46 8.79 15.30
CA PRO A 198 12.69 9.34 16.40
C PRO A 198 11.48 10.15 15.90
N TYR A 199 10.46 10.24 16.76
CA TYR A 199 9.27 11.01 16.46
C TYR A 199 9.52 12.51 16.60
N GLU A 200 8.90 13.30 15.72
CA GLU A 200 9.06 14.75 15.71
C GLU A 200 7.72 15.48 15.49
N PRO A 201 7.32 16.42 16.39
CA PRO A 201 7.81 16.51 17.77
C PRO A 201 7.57 15.20 18.54
N ALA A 202 8.12 15.10 19.75
CA ALA A 202 7.80 14.00 20.64
C ALA A 202 6.27 13.87 20.85
N PRO A 203 5.73 12.65 21.03
CA PRO A 203 4.30 12.44 21.22
C PRO A 203 3.73 13.22 22.41
N GLY A 204 2.43 13.53 22.36
CA GLY A 204 1.70 14.20 23.44
C GLY A 204 1.58 15.72 23.31
N GLY A 205 2.18 16.30 22.26
CA GLY A 205 1.93 17.68 21.82
C GLY A 205 0.74 17.80 20.86
N ASP A 206 0.72 18.85 20.04
CA ASP A 206 -0.26 19.02 18.96
C ASP A 206 -0.12 17.87 17.93
N PRO A 207 -1.14 17.00 17.77
CA PRO A 207 -1.05 15.88 16.83
C PRO A 207 -0.87 16.32 15.37
N THR A 208 -1.30 17.52 14.99
CA THR A 208 -1.21 18.02 13.61
C THR A 208 0.22 18.46 13.22
N ALA A 209 1.05 18.75 14.22
CA ALA A 209 2.47 19.04 14.04
C ALA A 209 3.31 17.75 13.88
N PHE A 210 2.77 16.58 14.23
CA PHE A 210 3.48 15.30 14.23
C PHE A 210 3.93 14.83 12.84
N ARG A 211 5.17 14.32 12.76
CA ARG A 211 5.83 13.78 11.56
C ARG A 211 6.51 12.46 11.92
N ALA A 212 6.00 11.34 11.40
CA ALA A 212 6.68 10.05 11.47
C ALA A 212 7.52 9.83 10.21
N ARG A 213 8.84 9.94 10.35
CA ARG A 213 9.84 9.75 9.28
C ARG A 213 10.45 8.36 9.35
N SER A 214 10.59 7.70 8.21
CA SER A 214 11.23 6.37 8.13
C SER A 214 11.86 6.16 6.77
N LEU A 215 12.92 5.36 6.71
CA LEU A 215 13.40 4.73 5.49
C LEU A 215 12.73 3.37 5.35
N VAL A 216 12.30 3.03 4.14
CA VAL A 216 11.57 1.80 3.84
C VAL A 216 11.93 1.27 2.46
N ARG A 217 11.95 -0.06 2.31
CA ARG A 217 12.01 -0.73 1.01
C ARG A 217 11.34 -2.10 1.05
N SER A 218 10.90 -2.59 -0.10
CA SER A 218 10.56 -4.00 -0.26
C SER A 218 11.84 -4.85 -0.34
N PRO A 219 11.73 -6.18 -0.27
CA PRO A 219 12.81 -7.07 -0.67
C PRO A 219 13.05 -6.89 -2.17
N ARG A 220 14.16 -7.45 -2.66
CA ARG A 220 14.50 -7.36 -4.08
C ARG A 220 13.41 -7.95 -4.95
N ILE A 221 12.97 -7.16 -5.93
CA ILE A 221 12.06 -7.59 -6.98
C ILE A 221 12.93 -7.95 -8.19
N SER A 222 12.59 -9.04 -8.89
CA SER A 222 13.36 -9.51 -10.04
C SER A 222 13.61 -8.36 -11.04
N PRO A 223 14.84 -8.20 -11.57
CA PRO A 223 15.17 -7.10 -12.48
C PRO A 223 14.27 -7.02 -13.72
N GLY A 224 13.75 -8.16 -14.20
CA GLY A 224 12.81 -8.25 -15.32
C GLY A 224 11.33 -8.11 -14.95
N ALA A 225 11.00 -7.84 -13.69
CA ALA A 225 9.61 -7.67 -13.28
C ALA A 225 8.98 -6.45 -13.98
N PRO A 226 7.74 -6.58 -14.50
CA PRO A 226 7.03 -5.44 -15.06
C PRO A 226 6.86 -4.31 -14.03
N ARG A 227 6.92 -3.05 -14.48
CA ARG A 227 6.78 -1.86 -13.60
C ARG A 227 5.53 -1.89 -12.72
N VAL A 228 4.43 -2.45 -13.22
CA VAL A 228 3.18 -2.58 -12.46
C VAL A 228 3.37 -3.38 -11.17
N VAL A 229 4.33 -4.32 -11.11
CA VAL A 229 4.67 -5.04 -9.87
C VAL A 229 5.19 -4.07 -8.80
N HIS A 230 6.08 -3.16 -9.17
CA HIS A 230 6.60 -2.14 -8.25
C HIS A 230 5.48 -1.19 -7.82
N LEU A 231 4.66 -0.68 -8.75
CA LEU A 231 3.57 0.24 -8.41
C LEU A 231 2.50 -0.44 -7.52
N ALA A 232 2.20 -1.72 -7.74
CA ALA A 232 1.33 -2.51 -6.88
C ALA A 232 1.94 -2.72 -5.48
N ALA A 233 3.24 -3.00 -5.39
CA ALA A 233 3.93 -3.10 -4.10
C ALA A 233 3.95 -1.75 -3.35
N LEU A 234 4.10 -0.63 -4.06
CA LEU A 234 4.00 0.70 -3.47
C LEU A 234 2.57 1.00 -2.96
N ALA A 235 1.53 0.60 -3.71
CA ALA A 235 0.14 0.71 -3.25
C ALA A 235 -0.16 -0.17 -2.04
N PHE A 236 0.45 -1.36 -1.95
CA PHE A 236 0.38 -2.16 -0.74
C PHE A 236 1.02 -1.40 0.43
N LEU A 237 2.23 -0.88 0.21
CA LEU A 237 2.99 -0.16 1.22
C LEU A 237 2.21 1.03 1.77
N THR A 238 1.39 1.73 0.98
CA THR A 238 0.67 2.92 1.48
C THR A 238 -0.26 2.61 2.65
N ASP A 239 -0.86 1.42 2.71
CA ASP A 239 -1.75 0.99 3.82
C ASP A 239 -0.99 0.42 5.04
N VAL A 240 0.30 0.12 4.90
CA VAL A 240 1.12 -0.46 5.97
C VAL A 240 1.39 0.58 7.08
N TRP A 241 0.99 0.21 8.31
CA TRP A 241 1.13 1.00 9.54
C TRP A 241 0.49 2.39 9.48
N LEU A 242 -0.58 2.57 8.69
CA LEU A 242 -1.14 3.90 8.50
C LEU A 242 -2.08 4.31 9.66
N LEU A 243 -3.00 3.43 10.07
CA LEU A 243 -3.93 3.72 11.18
C LEU A 243 -3.26 3.82 12.55
N THR A 244 -1.97 3.52 12.67
CA THR A 244 -1.22 3.69 13.93
C THR A 244 -0.73 5.13 14.12
N VAL A 245 -0.73 5.97 13.08
CA VAL A 245 -0.20 7.34 13.13
C VAL A 245 -0.92 8.24 14.16
N PRO A 246 -2.26 8.22 14.33
CA PRO A 246 -2.92 9.02 15.35
C PRO A 246 -2.49 8.64 16.78
N HIS A 247 -2.24 7.36 17.04
CA HIS A 247 -1.69 6.90 18.33
C HIS A 247 -0.29 7.45 18.57
N MET A 248 0.58 7.40 17.54
CA MET A 248 1.93 7.98 17.63
C MET A 248 1.90 9.48 17.90
N ALA A 249 1.01 10.20 17.22
CA ALA A 249 0.92 11.66 17.34
C ALA A 249 0.41 12.10 18.73
N THR A 250 -0.54 11.35 19.29
CA THR A 250 -1.16 11.67 20.59
C THR A 250 -0.38 11.12 21.79
N GLY A 251 0.56 10.18 21.57
CA GLY A 251 1.27 9.49 22.66
C GLY A 251 0.41 8.45 23.38
N VAL A 252 -0.76 8.13 22.84
CA VAL A 252 -1.65 7.12 23.39
C VAL A 252 -1.15 5.73 22.97
N GLU A 253 -0.75 4.92 23.94
CA GLU A 253 -0.29 3.54 23.70
C GLU A 253 -1.31 2.72 22.90
N TYR A 254 -0.81 1.88 22.00
CA TYR A 254 -1.62 0.94 21.25
C TYR A 254 -2.25 -0.06 22.22
N GLY A 255 -3.57 -0.15 22.24
CA GLY A 255 -4.31 -1.02 23.17
C GLY A 255 -4.49 -0.49 24.59
N LYS A 256 -3.80 0.58 25.01
CA LYS A 256 -4.02 1.27 26.29
C LYS A 256 -4.30 2.75 26.06
N VAL A 257 -5.57 3.11 26.14
CA VAL A 257 -6.02 4.49 25.96
C VAL A 257 -6.47 5.04 27.30
N ALA A 258 -6.28 6.35 27.52
CA ALA A 258 -6.91 7.07 28.62
C ALA A 258 -8.43 6.86 28.59
N GLY A 259 -8.92 5.84 29.30
CA GLY A 259 -10.33 5.45 29.31
C GLY A 259 -10.66 4.02 28.87
N GLY A 260 -9.74 3.20 28.35
CA GLY A 260 -10.04 1.79 28.00
C GLY A 260 -9.18 1.18 26.88
N ALA A 261 -9.63 0.04 26.34
CA ALA A 261 -9.02 -0.60 25.16
C ALA A 261 -9.51 0.02 23.85
N LEU A 262 -8.74 -0.12 22.77
CA LEU A 262 -9.18 0.25 21.42
C LEU A 262 -10.39 -0.62 21.01
N GLY A 263 -11.50 0.00 20.64
CA GLY A 263 -12.75 -0.70 20.32
C GLY A 263 -12.85 -1.06 18.85
N ILE A 264 -12.68 -0.07 17.97
CA ILE A 264 -12.71 -0.25 16.51
C ILE A 264 -11.59 0.56 15.87
N GLN A 265 -10.92 -0.06 14.90
CA GLN A 265 -9.91 0.55 14.05
C GLN A 265 -10.00 -0.11 12.68
N ILE A 266 -10.60 0.59 11.72
CA ILE A 266 -10.80 0.07 10.35
C ILE A 266 -10.56 1.18 9.33
N THR A 267 -10.07 0.82 8.16
CA THR A 267 -9.95 1.73 7.02
C THR A 267 -11.31 1.92 6.36
N LEU A 268 -11.68 3.16 6.02
CA LEU A 268 -12.92 3.49 5.31
C LEU A 268 -12.66 3.71 3.81
N ASN A 269 -11.63 4.51 3.51
CA ASN A 269 -11.20 4.81 2.15
C ASN A 269 -9.67 4.96 2.09
N HIS A 270 -9.12 4.79 0.89
CA HIS A 270 -7.71 5.02 0.63
C HIS A 270 -7.53 5.58 -0.78
N SER A 271 -6.77 6.66 -0.91
CA SER A 271 -6.46 7.31 -2.18
C SER A 271 -4.96 7.43 -2.39
N VAL A 272 -4.48 7.16 -3.61
CA VAL A 272 -3.07 7.25 -3.99
C VAL A 272 -2.97 8.02 -5.31
N VAL A 273 -2.02 8.94 -5.38
CA VAL A 273 -1.55 9.56 -6.63
C VAL A 273 -0.10 9.14 -6.82
N PHE A 274 0.18 8.49 -7.95
CA PHE A 274 1.53 8.07 -8.34
C PHE A 274 2.14 9.16 -9.20
N HIS A 275 3.21 9.76 -8.70
CA HIS A 275 3.90 10.86 -9.37
C HIS A 275 5.00 10.34 -10.30
N ASP A 276 5.65 9.23 -9.91
CA ASP A 276 6.69 8.60 -10.69
C ASP A 276 6.26 7.21 -11.21
N PRO A 277 5.96 7.07 -12.52
CA PRO A 277 5.62 5.77 -13.11
C PRO A 277 6.81 4.80 -13.17
N ASP A 278 8.02 5.27 -12.85
CA ASP A 278 9.25 4.49 -12.84
C ASP A 278 9.71 4.13 -11.42
N ALA A 279 8.94 4.50 -10.40
CA ALA A 279 9.25 4.22 -9.01
C ALA A 279 9.47 2.72 -8.76
N ARG A 280 10.55 2.41 -8.03
CA ARG A 280 10.92 1.06 -7.65
C ARG A 280 10.70 0.83 -6.16
N ALA A 281 9.84 -0.13 -5.83
CA ALA A 281 9.56 -0.50 -4.44
C ALA A 281 10.76 -1.12 -3.68
N ASP A 282 11.74 -1.67 -4.40
CA ASP A 282 12.92 -2.34 -3.83
C ASP A 282 14.14 -1.42 -3.67
N GLU A 283 13.99 -0.14 -4.02
CA GLU A 283 14.93 0.91 -3.68
C GLU A 283 14.57 1.52 -2.32
N TRP A 284 15.56 2.12 -1.66
CA TRP A 284 15.31 2.85 -0.43
C TRP A 284 14.44 4.07 -0.69
N MET A 285 13.38 4.20 0.11
CA MET A 285 12.46 5.32 0.06
C MET A 285 12.37 6.01 1.41
N VAL A 286 12.28 7.33 1.40
CA VAL A 286 11.86 8.10 2.57
C VAL A 286 10.34 8.08 2.62
N CYS A 287 9.79 7.67 3.76
CA CYS A 287 8.38 7.62 4.07
C CYS A 287 8.06 8.67 5.14
N LEU A 288 7.19 9.62 4.80
CA LEU A 288 6.59 10.54 5.76
C LEU A 288 5.13 10.16 6.00
N ARG A 289 4.73 10.09 7.26
CA ARG A 289 3.34 9.94 7.69
C ARG A 289 2.94 11.07 8.63
N THR A 290 1.77 11.64 8.43
CA THR A 290 1.21 12.74 9.23
C THR A 290 -0.28 12.51 9.47
N THR A 291 -0.83 13.13 10.50
CA THR A 291 -2.28 13.18 10.75
C THR A 291 -2.73 14.63 10.70
N GLU A 292 -3.87 14.89 10.06
CA GLU A 292 -4.32 16.26 9.77
C GLU A 292 -5.60 16.61 10.51
N TRP A 293 -6.46 15.62 10.76
CA TRP A 293 -7.74 15.83 11.40
C TRP A 293 -8.22 14.55 12.10
N ALA A 294 -8.93 14.72 13.22
CA ALA A 294 -9.66 13.66 13.89
C ALA A 294 -10.95 14.22 14.50
N GLY A 295 -12.06 13.52 14.35
CA GLY A 295 -13.37 13.95 14.84
C GLY A 295 -14.46 12.93 14.51
N GLU A 296 -15.54 12.91 15.30
CA GLU A 296 -16.67 11.97 15.11
C GLU A 296 -16.27 10.48 15.06
N GLY A 297 -15.16 10.14 15.73
CA GLY A 297 -14.56 8.80 15.71
C GLY A 297 -13.86 8.45 14.39
N ARG A 298 -13.47 9.43 13.59
CA ARG A 298 -12.69 9.26 12.35
C ARG A 298 -11.37 10.01 12.43
N VAL A 299 -10.43 9.60 11.59
CA VAL A 299 -9.08 10.19 11.48
C VAL A 299 -8.69 10.32 10.01
N LEU A 300 -8.00 11.40 9.66
CA LEU A 300 -7.39 11.62 8.35
C LEU A 300 -5.87 11.56 8.46
N ILE A 301 -5.27 10.64 7.72
CA ILE A 301 -3.83 10.39 7.69
C ILE A 301 -3.33 10.60 6.26
N THR A 302 -2.18 11.25 6.11
CA THR A 302 -1.48 11.36 4.83
C THR A 302 -0.12 10.69 4.87
N LYS A 303 0.26 10.09 3.74
CA LYS A 303 1.55 9.42 3.56
C LYS A 303 2.16 9.77 2.21
N ARG A 304 3.45 10.09 2.22
CA ARG A 304 4.23 10.45 1.04
C ARG A 304 5.52 9.64 1.00
N LEU A 305 5.93 9.26 -0.20
CA LEU A 305 7.17 8.50 -0.43
C LEU A 305 8.07 9.27 -1.39
N TRP A 306 9.35 9.35 -1.07
CA TRP A 306 10.41 9.87 -1.95
C TRP A 306 11.46 8.80 -2.18
N ASN A 307 12.11 8.79 -3.34
CA ASN A 307 13.32 8.00 -3.53
C ASN A 307 14.43 8.60 -2.64
N ALA A 308 15.08 7.78 -1.81
CA ALA A 308 15.98 8.26 -0.78
C ALA A 308 17.31 8.83 -1.32
N GLU A 309 17.70 8.44 -2.54
CA GLU A 309 18.95 8.89 -3.16
C GLU A 309 18.73 10.17 -3.98
N SER A 310 17.76 10.14 -4.90
CA SER A 310 17.45 11.27 -5.79
C SER A 310 16.62 12.36 -5.13
N GLY A 311 15.91 12.07 -4.04
CA GLY A 311 14.97 13.00 -3.40
C GLY A 311 13.67 13.23 -4.17
N LYS A 312 13.44 12.52 -5.29
CA LYS A 312 12.23 12.65 -6.13
C LYS A 312 10.99 12.14 -5.41
N LEU A 313 9.88 12.89 -5.45
CA LEU A 313 8.60 12.48 -4.88
C LEU A 313 7.97 11.38 -5.75
N LEU A 314 7.74 10.20 -5.17
CA LEU A 314 7.26 9.01 -5.88
C LEU A 314 5.73 8.92 -5.87
N LEU A 315 5.12 9.12 -4.70
CA LEU A 315 3.67 9.09 -4.55
C LEU A 315 3.18 9.92 -3.35
N SER A 316 1.90 10.24 -3.37
CA SER A 316 1.17 10.82 -2.24
C SER A 316 -0.13 10.07 -2.01
N SER A 317 -0.49 9.85 -0.76
CA SER A 317 -1.68 9.10 -0.38
C SER A 317 -2.38 9.71 0.83
N SER A 318 -3.68 9.47 0.91
CA SER A 318 -4.53 9.81 2.04
C SER A 318 -5.44 8.65 2.40
N GLN A 319 -5.76 8.55 3.68
CA GLN A 319 -6.63 7.52 4.23
C GLN A 319 -7.52 8.11 5.31
N GLU A 320 -8.81 7.86 5.20
CA GLU A 320 -9.74 8.02 6.31
C GLU A 320 -9.94 6.68 7.03
N GLY A 321 -9.80 6.70 8.34
CA GLY A 321 -10.07 5.55 9.21
C GLY A 321 -11.18 5.83 10.21
N LEU A 322 -11.94 4.81 10.56
CA LEU A 322 -12.80 4.83 11.75
C LEU A 322 -11.96 4.34 12.93
N MET A 323 -11.82 5.18 13.95
CA MET A 323 -11.09 4.89 15.18
C MET A 323 -11.93 5.31 16.38
N ARG A 324 -12.37 4.33 17.18
CA ARG A 324 -13.11 4.59 18.42
C ARG A 324 -12.61 3.69 19.55
N TYR A 325 -12.55 4.26 20.74
CA TYR A 325 -12.23 3.53 21.95
C TYR A 325 -13.44 2.71 22.42
N ALA A 326 -13.17 1.58 23.08
CA ALA A 326 -14.22 0.78 23.69
C ALA A 326 -14.92 1.61 24.78
N ARG A 327 -16.26 1.55 24.82
CA ARG A 327 -17.00 2.15 25.93
C ARG A 327 -16.61 1.43 27.22
N LYS A 328 -16.28 2.16 28.29
CA LYS A 328 -16.29 1.56 29.64
C LYS A 328 -17.70 1.05 29.89
N GLN A 329 -17.87 -0.23 30.24
CA GLN A 329 -19.13 -0.68 30.81
C GLN A 329 -19.34 0.15 32.08
N ALA A 330 -20.46 0.87 32.16
CA ALA A 330 -20.87 1.48 33.41
C ALA A 330 -21.06 0.34 34.41
N LYS A 331 -20.34 0.38 35.54
CA LYS A 331 -20.67 -0.51 36.66
C LYS A 331 -22.08 -0.09 37.09
N ILE A 332 -23.05 -0.98 36.85
CA ILE A 332 -24.38 -0.91 37.46
C ILE A 332 -24.23 -1.37 38.90
#